data_AF-A0A7S7TJ99-F1
#
_entry.id   AF-A0A7S7TJ99-F1
#
_cell.length_a   1.000
_cell.length_b   1.000
_cell.length_c   1.000
_cell.angle_alpha   90.00
_cell.angle_beta   90.00
_cell.angle_gamma   90.00
#
_symmetry.space_group_name_H-M   'P 1'
#
loop_
_entity.id
_entity.type
_entity.pdbx_description
1 polymer ?
#
loop_
_entity_poly.entity_id
_entity_poly.type
_entity_poly.pdbx_seq_one_letter_code
_entity_poly.pdbx_strand_id
1 'polypeptide(L)'
;MGDKHIHRDYELLAEELRRDRPELAALTQFVDPLIAHYQLRFGAEPDMLRAFQRIVYDPNGNDTADFLFLPVNDAMDPNRLGTHWSLLLLDRHTRGEPIAYHYDSVRGHNHEAAAQLARRLRARLESPSMAQQRNSYDCGVFVVDGTRALVRRLAQGERPAHEPLHLDNLVANRRSLQSRLAHPGLG
;
A
#
# COMPACT_ATOMS: atom_id res chain seq x y z
N MET A 1 -16.34 0.33 -0.58
CA MET A 1 -15.34 1.18 -1.28
C MET A 1 -14.60 0.28 -2.26
N GLY A 2 -14.46 0.68 -3.53
CA GLY A 2 -13.78 -0.11 -4.57
C GLY A 2 -12.37 0.40 -4.89
N ASP A 3 -11.65 -0.38 -5.69
CA ASP A 3 -10.36 -0.11 -6.34
C ASP A 3 -10.18 1.35 -6.80
N LYS A 4 -11.17 1.92 -7.51
CA LYS A 4 -11.13 3.29 -8.05
C LYS A 4 -10.92 4.36 -6.99
N HIS A 5 -11.49 4.20 -5.80
CA HIS A 5 -11.35 5.18 -4.72
C HIS A 5 -9.98 5.07 -4.04
N ILE A 6 -9.44 3.85 -3.90
CA ILE A 6 -8.09 3.63 -3.38
C ILE A 6 -7.08 4.25 -4.35
N HIS A 7 -7.22 3.93 -5.64
CA HIS A 7 -6.35 4.47 -6.68
C HIS A 7 -6.39 6.00 -6.71
N ARG A 8 -7.58 6.61 -6.68
CA ARG A 8 -7.70 8.07 -6.69
C ARG A 8 -7.10 8.73 -5.46
N ASP A 9 -7.28 8.16 -4.26
CA ASP A 9 -6.65 8.71 -3.05
C ASP A 9 -5.12 8.59 -3.10
N TYR A 10 -4.60 7.51 -3.69
CA TYR A 10 -3.16 7.30 -3.93
C TYR A 10 -2.58 8.34 -4.90
N GLU A 11 -3.28 8.69 -5.97
CA GLU A 11 -2.86 9.77 -6.88
C GLU A 11 -2.74 11.11 -6.14
N LEU A 12 -3.76 11.46 -5.34
CA LEU A 12 -3.77 12.68 -4.55
C LEU A 12 -2.63 12.71 -3.53
N LEU A 13 -2.42 11.60 -2.82
CA LEU A 13 -1.32 11.49 -1.86
C LEU A 13 0.05 11.59 -2.53
N ALA A 14 0.19 11.05 -3.75
CA ALA A 14 1.43 11.20 -4.52
C ALA A 14 1.69 12.67 -4.90
N GLU A 15 0.65 13.41 -5.28
CA GLU A 15 0.73 14.85 -5.58
C GLU A 15 1.08 15.68 -4.35
N GLU A 16 0.41 15.43 -3.22
CA GLU A 16 0.71 16.04 -1.92
C GLU A 16 2.17 15.75 -1.51
N LEU A 17 2.59 14.48 -1.57
CA LEU A 17 3.94 14.08 -1.16
C LEU A 17 5.03 14.71 -2.04
N ARG A 18 4.82 14.80 -3.36
CA ARG A 18 5.75 15.48 -4.28
C ARG A 18 5.89 16.97 -3.97
N ARG A 19 4.79 17.62 -3.57
CA ARG A 19 4.77 19.05 -3.23
C ARG A 19 5.50 19.30 -1.91
N ASP A 20 5.21 18.50 -0.89
CA ASP A 20 5.60 18.79 0.48
C ASP A 20 6.94 18.16 0.87
N ARG A 21 7.28 16.98 0.31
CA ARG A 21 8.48 16.19 0.62
C ARG A 21 9.03 15.49 -0.64
N PRO A 22 9.58 16.24 -1.62
CA PRO A 22 10.00 15.70 -2.91
C PRO A 22 11.04 14.57 -2.81
N GLU A 23 11.95 14.62 -1.83
CA GLU A 23 12.93 13.56 -1.59
C GLU A 23 12.26 12.23 -1.20
N LEU A 24 11.30 12.26 -0.27
CA LEU A 24 10.54 11.07 0.11
C LEU A 24 9.63 10.59 -1.03
N ALA A 25 9.07 11.52 -1.81
CA ALA A 25 8.26 11.20 -2.97
C ALA A 25 9.05 10.42 -4.03
N ALA A 26 10.33 10.76 -4.24
CA ALA A 26 11.20 10.04 -5.18
C ALA A 26 11.45 8.59 -4.75
N LEU A 27 11.40 8.31 -3.44
CA LEU A 27 11.61 6.98 -2.87
C LEU A 27 10.31 6.18 -2.67
N THR A 28 9.14 6.78 -2.92
CA THR A 28 7.85 6.21 -2.54
C THR A 28 6.95 5.98 -3.76
N GLN A 29 6.37 4.79 -3.86
CA GLN A 29 5.43 4.42 -4.91
C GLN A 29 4.10 3.96 -4.34
N PHE A 30 3.01 4.51 -4.85
CA PHE A 30 1.65 4.12 -4.52
C PHE A 30 1.11 3.25 -5.65
N VAL A 31 1.01 1.94 -5.42
CA VAL A 31 0.74 0.97 -6.49
C VAL A 31 -0.76 0.91 -6.78
N ASP A 32 -1.10 0.96 -8.07
CA ASP A 32 -2.47 0.76 -8.56
C ASP A 32 -3.04 -0.59 -8.08
N PRO A 33 -4.27 -0.63 -7.51
CA PRO A 33 -4.87 -1.87 -7.04
C PRO A 33 -4.96 -2.99 -8.08
N LEU A 34 -5.21 -2.65 -9.34
CA LEU A 34 -5.25 -3.60 -10.45
C LEU A 34 -3.85 -4.13 -10.76
N ILE A 35 -2.81 -3.30 -10.71
CA ILE A 35 -1.43 -3.77 -10.92
C ILE A 35 -1.02 -4.69 -9.76
N ALA A 36 -1.29 -4.30 -8.51
CA ALA A 36 -0.99 -5.10 -7.33
C ALA A 36 -1.68 -6.47 -7.38
N HIS A 37 -2.95 -6.50 -7.78
CA HIS A 37 -3.73 -7.72 -7.83
C HIS A 37 -3.39 -8.59 -9.06
N TYR A 38 -3.54 -8.05 -10.26
CA TYR A 38 -3.48 -8.84 -11.49
C TYR A 38 -2.07 -9.13 -11.97
N GLN A 39 -1.15 -8.17 -11.84
CA GLN A 39 0.21 -8.33 -12.36
C GLN A 39 1.16 -8.86 -11.29
N LEU A 40 1.14 -8.26 -10.09
CA LEU A 40 2.08 -8.65 -9.04
C LEU A 40 1.68 -9.94 -8.33
N ARG A 41 0.42 -10.09 -7.90
CA ARG A 41 -0.04 -11.28 -7.16
C ARG A 41 -0.33 -12.46 -8.10
N PHE A 42 -1.03 -12.25 -9.20
CA PHE A 42 -1.49 -13.33 -10.09
C PHE A 42 -0.80 -13.42 -11.46
N GLY A 43 -0.04 -12.41 -11.88
CA GLY A 43 0.57 -12.40 -13.21
C GLY A 43 1.53 -13.56 -13.44
N ALA A 44 1.76 -13.94 -14.70
CA ALA A 44 2.86 -14.86 -15.01
C ALA A 44 4.19 -14.24 -14.56
N GLU A 45 5.21 -15.06 -14.26
CA GLU A 45 6.48 -14.55 -13.73
C GLU A 45 7.11 -13.43 -14.59
N PRO A 46 7.13 -13.53 -15.93
CA PRO A 46 7.63 -12.44 -16.77
C PRO A 46 6.81 -11.15 -16.65
N ASP A 47 5.49 -11.25 -16.51
CA ASP A 47 4.60 -10.10 -16.39
C ASP A 47 4.73 -9.43 -15.03
N MET A 48 4.82 -10.23 -13.97
CA MET A 48 5.09 -9.76 -12.61
C MET A 48 6.43 -9.01 -12.56
N LEU A 49 7.49 -9.57 -13.12
CA LEU A 49 8.81 -8.93 -13.16
C LEU A 49 8.77 -7.60 -13.92
N ARG A 50 8.12 -7.55 -15.10
CA ARG A 50 7.97 -6.31 -15.87
C ARG A 50 7.17 -5.26 -15.12
N ALA A 51 6.07 -5.65 -14.48
CA ALA A 51 5.25 -4.75 -13.68
C ALA A 51 6.03 -4.19 -12.49
N PHE A 52 6.75 -5.05 -11.78
CA PHE A 52 7.59 -4.66 -10.66
C PHE A 52 8.71 -3.71 -11.10
N GLN A 53 9.40 -4.01 -12.20
CA GLN A 53 10.42 -3.12 -12.78
C GLN A 53 9.85 -1.73 -13.10
N ARG A 54 8.67 -1.65 -13.74
CA ARG A 54 8.02 -0.37 -14.03
C ARG A 54 7.66 0.44 -12.80
N ILE A 55 7.44 -0.20 -11.65
CA ILE A 55 7.14 0.48 -10.39
C ILE A 55 8.42 1.02 -9.77
N VAL A 56 9.52 0.25 -9.80
CA VAL A 56 10.70 0.56 -8.97
C VAL A 56 11.78 1.38 -9.68
N TYR A 57 11.81 1.33 -11.00
CA TYR A 57 12.77 2.08 -11.81
C TYR A 57 12.21 3.44 -12.22
N ASP A 58 13.02 4.48 -12.02
CA ASP A 58 12.74 5.82 -12.54
C ASP A 58 12.90 5.86 -14.10
N PRO A 59 12.52 6.97 -14.77
CA PRO A 59 12.69 7.11 -16.21
C PRO A 59 14.14 7.00 -16.72
N ASN A 60 15.14 7.14 -15.84
CA ASN A 60 16.55 7.02 -16.15
C ASN A 60 17.09 5.59 -15.93
N GLY A 61 16.26 4.68 -15.43
CA GLY A 61 16.63 3.30 -15.14
C GLY A 61 17.27 3.10 -13.77
N ASN A 62 17.09 4.02 -12.82
CA ASN A 62 17.58 3.89 -11.45
C ASN A 62 16.53 3.23 -10.54
N ASP A 63 16.90 2.20 -9.77
CA ASP A 63 16.04 1.56 -8.77
C ASP A 63 15.96 2.41 -7.49
N THR A 64 15.03 3.37 -7.50
CA THR A 64 14.92 4.41 -6.46
C THR A 64 13.81 4.14 -5.45
N ALA A 65 12.82 3.31 -5.78
CA ALA A 65 11.66 3.11 -4.92
C ALA A 65 11.96 2.21 -3.70
N ASP A 66 12.21 2.84 -2.56
CA ASP A 66 12.40 2.15 -1.28
C ASP A 66 11.08 1.70 -0.67
N PHE A 67 10.01 2.50 -0.79
CA PHE A 67 8.74 2.23 -0.13
C PHE A 67 7.63 2.05 -1.17
N LEU A 68 7.03 0.85 -1.22
CA LEU A 68 5.89 0.58 -2.09
C LEU A 68 4.65 0.31 -1.24
N PHE A 69 3.59 1.08 -1.47
CA PHE A 69 2.29 0.89 -0.83
C PHE A 69 1.39 0.09 -1.77
N LEU A 70 1.13 -1.17 -1.44
CA LEU A 70 0.34 -2.09 -2.25
C LEU A 70 -0.98 -2.41 -1.54
N PRO A 71 -2.13 -2.08 -2.15
CA PRO A 71 -3.41 -2.54 -1.62
C PRO A 71 -3.56 -4.04 -1.94
N VAL A 72 -4.00 -4.80 -0.94
CA VAL A 72 -4.21 -6.25 -1.04
C VAL A 72 -5.69 -6.53 -0.95
N ASN A 73 -6.20 -7.28 -1.92
CA ASN A 73 -7.57 -7.76 -1.98
C ASN A 73 -7.60 -9.28 -1.76
N ASP A 74 -8.62 -9.78 -1.08
CA ASP A 74 -8.80 -11.21 -0.75
C ASP A 74 -9.27 -12.09 -1.92
N ALA A 75 -9.57 -11.54 -3.10
CA ALA A 75 -9.98 -12.38 -4.23
C ALA A 75 -8.95 -13.49 -4.49
N MET A 76 -9.41 -14.74 -4.52
CA MET A 76 -8.55 -15.93 -4.59
C MET A 76 -8.07 -16.24 -6.01
N ASP A 77 -8.71 -15.64 -7.00
CA ASP A 77 -8.31 -15.69 -8.41
C ASP A 77 -8.76 -14.39 -9.10
N PRO A 78 -8.14 -14.01 -10.23
CA PRO A 78 -8.40 -12.73 -10.89
C PRO A 78 -9.85 -12.57 -11.41
N ASN A 79 -10.60 -13.66 -11.57
CA ASN A 79 -11.96 -13.62 -12.09
C ASN A 79 -13.02 -13.48 -10.99
N ARG A 80 -12.60 -13.46 -9.71
CA ARG A 80 -13.50 -13.31 -8.57
C ARG A 80 -13.44 -11.89 -8.00
N LEU A 81 -14.59 -11.44 -7.49
CA LEU A 81 -14.66 -10.23 -6.70
C LEU A 81 -14.21 -10.55 -5.27
N GLY A 82 -13.26 -9.78 -4.76
CA GLY A 82 -12.91 -9.82 -3.34
C GLY A 82 -13.90 -9.03 -2.50
N THR A 83 -13.92 -9.34 -1.22
CA THR A 83 -14.79 -8.74 -0.21
C THR A 83 -14.04 -7.81 0.73
N HIS A 84 -12.72 -7.95 0.85
CA HIS A 84 -11.93 -7.25 1.85
C HIS A 84 -10.65 -6.64 1.27
N TRP A 85 -10.26 -5.50 1.84
CA TRP A 85 -9.05 -4.77 1.48
C TRP A 85 -8.16 -4.60 2.70
N SER A 86 -6.86 -4.79 2.51
CA SER A 86 -5.81 -4.56 3.50
C SER A 86 -4.61 -3.87 2.85
N LEU A 87 -3.66 -3.40 3.64
CA LEU A 87 -2.50 -2.67 3.14
C LEU A 87 -1.21 -3.50 3.31
N LEU A 88 -0.35 -3.51 2.29
CA LEU A 88 1.01 -4.02 2.37
C LEU A 88 1.98 -2.88 2.09
N LEU A 89 2.84 -2.55 3.06
CA LEU A 89 4.00 -1.69 2.84
C LEU A 89 5.20 -2.58 2.58
N LEU A 90 5.75 -2.52 1.38
CA LEU A 90 7.03 -3.16 1.06
C LEU A 90 8.15 -2.14 1.28
N ASP A 91 9.04 -2.43 2.24
CA ASP A 91 10.28 -1.72 2.47
C ASP A 91 11.42 -2.45 1.76
N ARG A 92 12.06 -1.77 0.81
CA ARG A 92 13.16 -2.25 -0.02
C ARG A 92 14.44 -1.48 0.21
N HIS A 93 14.51 -0.59 1.21
CA HIS A 93 15.67 0.26 1.47
C HIS A 93 16.97 -0.57 1.51
N THR A 94 16.96 -1.69 2.24
CA THR A 94 18.02 -2.71 2.16
C THR A 94 17.77 -3.62 0.97
N ARG A 95 18.43 -3.34 -0.17
CA ARG A 95 18.31 -4.15 -1.38
C ARG A 95 18.72 -5.59 -1.10
N GLY A 96 17.89 -6.55 -1.56
CA GLY A 96 18.12 -7.99 -1.38
C GLY A 96 17.38 -8.62 -0.19
N GLU A 97 16.97 -7.82 0.80
CA GLU A 97 16.24 -8.28 1.99
C GLU A 97 14.96 -7.47 2.23
N PRO A 98 14.03 -7.40 1.25
CA PRO A 98 12.83 -6.60 1.41
C PRO A 98 11.91 -7.18 2.49
N ILE A 99 11.27 -6.29 3.24
CA ILE A 99 10.29 -6.65 4.27
C ILE A 99 8.93 -6.12 3.85
N ALA A 100 7.91 -6.97 3.91
CA ALA A 100 6.53 -6.62 3.60
C ALA A 100 5.72 -6.57 4.90
N TYR A 101 5.32 -5.36 5.31
CA TYR A 101 4.50 -5.13 6.50
C TYR A 101 3.02 -5.11 6.11
N HIS A 102 2.27 -6.10 6.56
CA HIS A 102 0.85 -6.27 6.30
C HIS A 102 0.00 -5.69 7.43
N TYR A 103 -0.86 -4.75 7.08
CA TYR A 103 -1.80 -4.11 7.99
C TYR A 103 -3.23 -4.50 7.60
N ASP A 104 -3.93 -5.13 8.53
CA ASP A 104 -5.28 -5.63 8.33
C ASP A 104 -6.24 -5.13 9.42
N SER A 105 -7.26 -4.41 8.98
CA SER A 105 -8.32 -3.89 9.85
C SER A 105 -9.35 -4.95 10.24
N VAL A 106 -9.32 -6.13 9.60
CA VAL A 106 -10.00 -7.35 10.03
C VAL A 106 -8.92 -8.42 10.25
N ARG A 107 -8.41 -8.49 11.48
CA ARG A 107 -7.23 -9.29 11.82
C ARG A 107 -7.23 -10.69 11.18
N GLY A 108 -6.23 -10.92 10.32
CA GLY A 108 -5.94 -12.22 9.72
C GLY A 108 -6.72 -12.52 8.44
N HIS A 109 -7.72 -11.71 8.06
CA HIS A 109 -8.59 -12.00 6.91
C HIS A 109 -7.81 -12.05 5.60
N ASN A 110 -6.89 -11.10 5.37
CA ASN A 110 -6.07 -11.05 4.16
C ASN A 110 -4.69 -11.67 4.32
N HIS A 111 -4.43 -12.43 5.39
CA HIS A 111 -3.07 -12.93 5.66
C HIS A 111 -2.54 -13.81 4.52
N GLU A 112 -3.34 -14.74 3.98
CA GLU A 112 -2.92 -15.59 2.87
C GLU A 112 -2.67 -14.79 1.58
N ALA A 113 -3.53 -13.81 1.28
CA ALA A 113 -3.36 -12.94 0.13
C ALA A 113 -2.09 -12.09 0.23
N ALA A 114 -1.80 -11.56 1.42
CA ALA A 114 -0.59 -10.81 1.72
C ALA A 114 0.66 -11.70 1.67
N ALA A 115 0.60 -12.91 2.23
CA ALA A 115 1.69 -13.89 2.19
C ALA A 115 2.01 -14.33 0.76
N GLN A 116 0.99 -14.55 -0.07
CA GLN A 116 1.19 -14.84 -1.48
C GLN A 116 1.93 -13.69 -2.17
N LEU A 117 1.46 -12.45 -2.01
CA LEU A 117 2.09 -11.28 -2.62
C LEU A 117 3.53 -11.08 -2.12
N ALA A 118 3.77 -11.16 -0.82
CA ALA A 118 5.10 -11.03 -0.23
C ALA A 118 6.07 -12.10 -0.76
N ARG A 119 5.64 -13.36 -0.87
CA ARG A 119 6.44 -14.44 -1.46
C ARG A 119 6.83 -14.15 -2.91
N ARG A 120 5.89 -13.63 -3.71
CA ARG A 120 6.17 -13.24 -5.10
C ARG A 120 7.16 -12.10 -5.22
N LEU A 121 7.09 -11.16 -4.29
CA LEU A 121 8.03 -10.04 -4.17
C LEU A 121 9.32 -10.42 -3.43
N ARG A 122 9.50 -11.70 -3.09
CA ARG A 122 10.66 -12.25 -2.36
C ARG A 122 10.94 -11.52 -1.05
N ALA A 123 9.87 -11.11 -0.38
CA ALA A 123 9.91 -10.35 0.86
C ALA A 123 9.51 -11.20 2.05
N ARG A 124 10.14 -10.92 3.19
CA ARG A 124 9.72 -11.48 4.48
C ARG A 124 8.44 -10.77 4.91
N LEU A 125 7.40 -11.53 5.24
CA LEU A 125 6.14 -10.96 5.71
C LEU A 125 6.21 -10.70 7.22
N GLU A 126 5.82 -9.50 7.62
CA GLU A 126 5.49 -9.14 8.99
C GLU A 126 4.06 -8.61 9.06
N SER A 127 3.41 -8.73 10.21
CA SER A 127 2.03 -8.28 10.40
C SER A 127 1.92 -7.39 11.63
N PRO A 128 2.33 -6.10 11.53
CA PRO A 128 2.17 -5.16 12.62
C PRO A 128 0.69 -4.93 12.92
N SER A 129 0.40 -4.48 14.14
CA SER A 129 -0.97 -4.20 14.55
C SER A 129 -1.54 -2.96 13.85
N MET A 130 -2.86 -2.96 13.68
CA MET A 130 -3.66 -1.85 13.15
C MET A 130 -4.98 -1.78 13.92
N ALA A 131 -5.54 -0.58 14.06
CA ALA A 131 -6.91 -0.39 14.53
C ALA A 131 -7.90 -1.29 13.78
N GLN A 132 -8.80 -1.95 14.53
CA GLN A 132 -9.75 -2.91 13.97
C GLN A 132 -11.05 -2.22 13.55
N GLN A 133 -11.50 -2.49 12.32
CA GLN A 133 -12.78 -1.96 11.84
C GLN A 133 -13.94 -2.56 12.62
N ARG A 134 -14.99 -1.76 12.87
CA ARG A 134 -16.20 -2.17 13.61
C ARG A 134 -17.41 -2.41 12.70
N ASN A 135 -17.22 -2.33 11.40
CA ASN A 135 -18.26 -2.51 10.38
C ASN A 135 -17.71 -3.36 9.22
N SER A 136 -18.51 -3.67 8.21
CA SER A 136 -18.14 -4.55 7.09
C SER A 136 -17.72 -3.82 5.81
N TYR A 137 -17.60 -2.48 5.82
CA TYR A 137 -17.51 -1.70 4.57
C TYR A 137 -16.40 -0.64 4.54
N ASP A 138 -15.68 -0.44 5.65
CA ASP A 138 -14.64 0.60 5.79
C ASP A 138 -13.22 0.09 5.56
N CYS A 139 -13.02 -1.19 5.25
CA CYS A 139 -11.69 -1.76 4.98
C CYS A 139 -10.85 -0.90 4.01
N GLY A 140 -11.44 -0.43 2.91
CA GLY A 140 -10.78 0.49 1.97
C GLY A 140 -10.42 1.86 2.56
N VAL A 141 -11.19 2.36 3.54
CA VAL A 141 -10.89 3.61 4.27
C VAL A 141 -9.69 3.40 5.18
N PHE A 142 -9.61 2.25 5.87
CA PHE A 142 -8.45 1.88 6.67
C PHE A 142 -7.18 1.75 5.82
N VAL A 143 -7.28 1.23 4.59
CA VAL A 143 -6.14 1.18 3.66
C VAL A 143 -5.62 2.58 3.35
N VAL A 144 -6.48 3.50 2.89
CA VAL A 144 -6.03 4.84 2.47
C VAL A 144 -5.57 5.71 3.64
N ASP A 145 -6.30 5.70 4.76
CA ASP A 145 -5.90 6.48 5.94
C ASP A 145 -4.67 5.85 6.62
N GLY A 146 -4.52 4.52 6.59
CA GLY A 146 -3.32 3.81 7.02
C GLY A 146 -2.09 4.16 6.19
N THR A 147 -2.23 4.19 4.86
CA THR A 147 -1.18 4.64 3.93
C THR A 147 -0.76 6.08 4.24
N ARG A 148 -1.73 7.00 4.40
CA ARG A 148 -1.45 8.40 4.76
C ARG A 148 -0.75 8.53 6.11
N ALA A 149 -1.14 7.74 7.12
CA ALA A 149 -0.49 7.73 8.42
C ALA A 149 0.97 7.24 8.33
N LEU A 150 1.23 6.15 7.60
CA LEU A 150 2.58 5.63 7.38
C LEU A 150 3.47 6.62 6.64
N VAL A 151 2.96 7.27 5.59
CA VAL A 151 3.70 8.31 4.86
C VAL A 151 4.09 9.48 5.77
N ARG A 152 3.19 9.92 6.67
CA ARG A 152 3.51 10.97 7.65
C ARG A 152 4.63 10.55 8.60
N ARG A 153 4.60 9.30 9.10
CA ARG A 153 5.65 8.75 9.97
C ARG A 153 6.99 8.64 9.23
N LEU A 154 6.99 8.16 8.00
CA LEU A 154 8.18 8.14 7.14
C LEU A 154 8.76 9.55 6.91
N ALA A 155 7.90 10.55 6.71
CA ALA A 155 8.29 11.95 6.58
C ALA A 155 8.84 12.56 7.88
N GLN A 156 8.49 12.01 9.04
CA GLN A 156 9.06 12.36 10.34
C GLN A 156 10.39 11.65 10.62
N GLY A 157 10.86 10.80 9.71
CA GLY A 157 12.12 10.08 9.83
C GLY A 157 11.98 8.69 10.45
N GLU A 158 10.78 8.25 10.81
CA GLU A 158 10.56 6.89 11.29
C GLU A 158 10.83 5.87 10.17
N ARG A 159 11.32 4.69 10.53
CA ARG A 159 11.67 3.63 9.57
C ARG A 159 11.19 2.28 10.09
N PRO A 160 10.41 1.51 9.30
CA PRO A 160 9.93 0.19 9.70
C PRO A 160 11.04 -0.81 10.04
N ALA A 161 12.22 -0.66 9.41
CA ALA A 161 13.36 -1.54 9.64
C ALA A 161 13.93 -1.51 11.08
N HIS A 162 13.71 -0.42 11.84
CA HIS A 162 14.12 -0.36 13.25
C HIS A 162 13.08 -1.00 14.16
N GLU A 163 11.81 -0.66 13.93
CA GLU A 163 10.66 -1.20 14.65
C GLU A 163 9.43 -1.14 13.72
N PRO A 164 8.61 -2.20 13.66
CA PRO A 164 7.43 -2.18 12.82
C PRO A 164 6.47 -1.03 13.16
N LEU A 165 6.00 -0.32 12.14
CA LEU A 165 5.20 0.90 12.34
C LEU A 165 3.74 0.58 12.67
N HIS A 166 3.46 0.24 13.93
CA HIS A 166 2.12 -0.05 14.44
C HIS A 166 1.08 1.06 14.17
N LEU A 167 -0.14 0.68 13.77
CA LEU A 167 -1.24 1.58 13.44
C LEU A 167 -2.44 1.42 14.41
N ASP A 168 -2.18 1.05 15.67
CA ASP A 168 -3.22 0.82 16.69
C ASP A 168 -4.12 2.04 16.93
N ASN A 169 -3.55 3.24 16.79
CA ASN A 169 -4.25 4.51 17.03
C ASN A 169 -4.84 5.12 15.74
N LEU A 170 -4.87 4.37 14.64
CA LEU A 170 -5.43 4.86 13.37
C LEU A 170 -6.94 5.12 13.51
N VAL A 171 -7.36 6.34 13.18
CA VAL A 171 -8.77 6.73 13.13
C VAL A 171 -9.21 6.85 11.67
N ALA A 172 -9.75 5.77 11.11
CA ALA A 172 -10.29 5.77 9.76
C ALA A 172 -11.52 6.68 9.66
N ASN A 173 -11.54 7.59 8.68
CA ASN A 173 -12.57 8.60 8.55
C ASN A 173 -13.09 8.72 7.11
N ARG A 174 -14.20 8.02 6.85
CA ARG A 174 -14.88 8.04 5.55
C ARG A 174 -15.25 9.45 5.06
N ARG A 175 -15.69 10.34 5.95
CA ARG A 175 -16.09 11.71 5.53
C ARG A 175 -14.87 12.49 5.05
N SER A 176 -13.73 12.32 5.72
CA SER A 176 -12.47 12.93 5.30
C SER A 176 -12.06 12.41 3.92
N LEU A 177 -12.14 11.09 3.70
CA LEU A 177 -11.91 10.51 2.37
C LEU A 177 -12.85 11.11 1.31
N GLN A 178 -14.16 11.15 1.58
CA GLN A 178 -15.14 11.72 0.65
C GLN A 178 -14.83 13.18 0.33
N SER A 179 -14.42 13.97 1.33
CA SER A 179 -14.01 15.36 1.14
C SER A 179 -12.80 15.49 0.22
N ARG A 180 -11.74 14.67 0.43
CA ARG A 180 -10.54 14.65 -0.42
C ARG A 180 -10.87 14.29 -1.87
N LEU A 181 -11.72 13.28 -2.06
CA LEU A 181 -12.12 12.83 -3.39
C LEU A 181 -13.03 13.83 -4.11
N ALA A 182 -13.83 14.60 -3.38
CA ALA A 182 -14.70 15.64 -3.94
C ALA A 182 -13.96 16.96 -4.25
N HIS A 183 -12.94 17.31 -3.45
CA HIS A 183 -12.22 18.59 -3.55
C HIS A 183 -10.70 18.35 -3.52
N PRO A 184 -10.10 17.90 -4.63
CA PRO A 184 -8.69 17.49 -4.68
C PRO A 184 -7.66 18.62 -4.49
N GLY A 185 -8.07 19.85 -4.13
CA GLY A 185 -7.19 21.02 -3.95
C GLY A 185 -7.24 21.70 -2.57
N LEU A 186 -7.91 21.12 -1.56
CA LEU A 186 -8.04 21.68 -0.20
C LEU A 186 -7.46 20.78 0.90
N GLY A 187 -6.64 19.79 0.54
CA GLY A 187 -5.96 18.87 1.44
C GLY A 187 -4.58 19.35 1.87
#